data_AF-A0A6N9DNP8-F1
#
_entry.id   AF-A0A6N9DNP8-F1
#
_cell.length_a   1.000
_cell.length_b   1.000
_cell.length_c   1.000
_cell.angle_alpha   90.00
_cell.angle_beta   90.00
_cell.angle_gamma   90.00
#
_symmetry.space_group_name_H-M   'P 1'
#
loop_
_entity.id
_entity.type
_entity.pdbx_description
1 polymer ?
#
loop_
_entity_poly.entity_id
_entity_poly.type
_entity_poly.pdbx_seq_one_letter_code
_entity_poly.pdbx_strand_id
1 'polypeptide(L)'
;MLEQGEIEDAEAYMENRRLELVENGHNIRKINQAYFAFHGLYADGPASTSPLARQIWELRQQSTDAGHLVKTLQTISDYDEFLTLLDERSIARE
;
A
#
# COMPACT_ATOMS: atom_id res chain seq x y z
N MET A 1 7.92 -13.87 2.48
CA MET A 1 8.05 -13.40 3.86
C MET A 1 6.66 -13.19 4.46
N LEU A 2 5.94 -12.07 4.24
CA LEU A 2 4.60 -11.91 4.85
C LEU A 2 3.53 -12.88 4.37
N GLU A 3 3.46 -13.18 3.07
CA GLU A 3 2.51 -14.17 2.54
C GLU A 3 2.74 -15.59 3.06
N GLN A 4 3.92 -15.84 3.64
CA GLN A 4 4.32 -17.11 4.24
C GLN A 4 4.20 -17.10 5.77
N GLY A 5 3.71 -16.00 6.37
CA GLY A 5 3.60 -15.82 7.82
C GLY A 5 4.91 -15.44 8.53
N GLU A 6 5.98 -15.16 7.79
CA GLU A 6 7.31 -14.83 8.32
C GLU A 6 7.40 -13.34 8.68
N ILE A 7 6.71 -12.94 9.75
CA ILE A 7 6.61 -11.54 10.16
C ILE A 7 7.96 -10.97 10.60
N GLU A 8 8.70 -11.69 11.45
CA GLU A 8 9.97 -11.24 12.01
C GLU A 8 11.03 -11.03 10.91
N ASP A 9 11.13 -11.97 9.97
CA ASP A 9 12.07 -11.87 8.86
C ASP A 9 11.68 -10.71 7.91
N ALA A 10 10.39 -10.49 7.69
CA ALA A 10 9.91 -9.35 6.90
C ALA A 10 10.25 -8.01 7.57
N GLU A 11 10.09 -7.91 8.90
CA GLU A 11 10.45 -6.72 9.66
C GLU A 11 11.97 -6.47 9.66
N ALA A 12 12.78 -7.52 9.85
CA ALA A 12 14.23 -7.42 9.78
C ALA A 12 14.71 -6.97 8.39
N TYR A 13 14.11 -7.50 7.33
CA TYR A 13 14.39 -7.08 5.96
C TYR A 13 14.03 -5.60 5.75
N MET A 14 12.88 -5.12 6.24
CA MET A 14 12.50 -3.70 6.14
C MET A 14 13.47 -2.78 6.88
N GLU A 15 13.94 -3.17 8.07
CA GLU A 15 14.90 -2.36 8.82
C GLU A 15 16.27 -2.28 8.12
N ASN A 16 16.78 -3.40 7.60
CA ASN A 16 18.03 -3.41 6.83
C ASN A 16 17.96 -2.46 5.63
N ARG A 17 16.86 -2.49 4.89
CA ARG A 17 16.68 -1.58 3.76
C ARG A 17 16.52 -0.12 4.18
N ARG A 18 15.93 0.14 5.35
CA ARG A 18 15.84 1.51 5.93
C ARG A 18 17.23 2.06 6.23
N LEU A 19 18.11 1.24 6.79
CA LEU A 19 19.49 1.61 7.09
C LEU A 19 20.26 1.98 5.82
N GLU A 20 20.15 1.17 4.75
CA GLU A 20 20.76 1.50 3.45
C GLU A 20 20.26 2.85 2.90
N LEU A 21 18.98 3.17 3.04
CA LEU A 21 18.43 4.45 2.59
C LEU A 21 18.99 5.62 3.41
N VAL A 22 19.14 5.45 4.72
CA VAL A 22 19.77 6.45 5.60
C VAL A 22 21.23 6.68 5.22
N GLU A 23 21.98 5.61 4.92
CA GLU A 23 23.37 5.71 4.45
C GLU A 23 23.47 6.48 3.12
N ASN A 24 22.49 6.33 2.25
CA ASN A 24 22.37 7.08 1.00
C ASN A 24 21.80 8.51 1.18
N GLY A 25 21.63 8.98 2.42
CA GLY A 25 21.18 10.34 2.75
C GLY A 25 19.66 10.52 2.86
N HIS A 26 18.87 9.46 2.75
CA HIS A 26 17.43 9.48 2.94
C HIS A 26 17.08 9.15 4.40
N ASN A 27 16.93 10.16 5.23
CA ASN A 27 16.65 9.97 6.66
C ASN A 27 15.19 9.56 6.91
N ILE A 28 14.94 8.25 6.91
CA ILE A 28 13.60 7.66 7.04
C ILE A 28 13.49 6.91 8.37
N ARG A 29 12.44 7.23 9.14
CA ARG A 29 12.20 6.69 10.49
C ARG A 29 11.75 5.23 10.49
N LYS A 30 10.91 4.83 9.54
CA LYS A 30 10.38 3.46 9.38
C LYS A 30 9.91 3.29 7.93
N ILE A 31 10.18 2.12 7.35
CA ILE A 31 9.59 1.71 6.08
C ILE A 31 8.76 0.45 6.29
N ASN A 32 7.70 0.31 5.53
CA ASN A 32 6.93 -0.92 5.40
C ASN A 32 7.10 -1.44 3.96
N GLN A 33 6.56 -2.62 3.67
CA GLN A 33 6.71 -3.21 2.33
C GLN A 33 6.11 -2.33 1.22
N ALA A 34 5.10 -1.52 1.53
CA ALA A 34 4.53 -0.55 0.60
C ALA A 34 5.52 0.57 0.21
N TYR A 35 6.53 0.86 1.02
CA TYR A 35 7.56 1.86 0.70
C TYR A 35 8.28 1.55 -0.63
N PHE A 36 8.67 0.29 -0.86
CA PHE A 36 9.28 -0.12 -2.14
C PHE A 36 8.29 -0.09 -3.29
N ALA A 37 7.01 -0.22 -2.97
CA ALA A 37 5.96 -0.21 -3.94
C ALA A 37 5.77 1.19 -4.55
N PHE A 38 5.98 2.27 -3.78
CA PHE A 38 6.01 3.65 -4.30
C PHE A 38 7.29 4.02 -5.07
N HIS A 39 8.33 3.18 -4.98
CA HIS A 39 9.59 3.33 -5.72
C HIS A 39 9.71 2.38 -6.93
N GLY A 40 8.60 1.81 -7.40
CA GLY A 40 8.55 1.15 -8.71
C GLY A 40 7.63 -0.08 -8.87
N LEU A 41 6.85 -0.50 -7.86
CA LEU A 41 6.17 -1.80 -7.92
C LEU A 41 4.68 -1.84 -7.54
N TYR A 42 4.05 -0.79 -6.99
CA TYR A 42 2.65 -0.93 -6.54
C TYR A 42 1.58 -0.70 -7.61
N ALA A 43 1.79 0.22 -8.55
CA ALA A 43 0.65 0.77 -9.27
C ALA A 43 0.87 1.21 -10.72
N ASP A 44 2.11 1.44 -11.13
CA ASP A 44 2.41 2.03 -12.45
C ASP A 44 3.70 1.46 -13.06
N GLY A 45 4.21 0.34 -12.50
CA GLY A 45 5.32 -0.41 -13.09
C GLY A 45 4.78 -1.47 -14.05
N PRO A 46 5.41 -1.75 -15.20
CA PRO A 46 4.95 -2.75 -16.17
C PRO A 46 4.88 -4.19 -15.63
N ALA A 47 5.43 -4.43 -14.45
CA ALA A 47 5.36 -5.72 -13.72
C ALA A 47 4.28 -5.75 -12.63
N SER A 48 3.57 -4.65 -12.37
CA SER A 48 2.52 -4.59 -11.35
C SER A 48 1.20 -5.07 -11.93
N THR A 49 0.83 -6.32 -11.65
CA THR A 49 -0.48 -6.90 -12.01
C THR A 49 -1.55 -6.62 -10.95
N SER A 50 -1.27 -5.76 -9.97
CA SER A 50 -2.16 -5.51 -8.85
C SER A 50 -3.34 -4.62 -9.29
N PRO A 51 -4.61 -5.06 -9.09
CA PRO A 51 -5.78 -4.24 -9.39
C PRO A 51 -5.90 -3.04 -8.44
N LEU A 52 -5.08 -2.99 -7.40
CA LEU A 52 -5.17 -2.04 -6.31
C LEU A 52 -4.98 -0.58 -6.76
N ALA A 53 -4.11 -0.35 -7.74
CA ALA A 53 -3.92 0.98 -8.32
C ALA A 53 -5.21 1.54 -8.90
N ARG A 54 -5.89 0.71 -9.71
CA ARG A 54 -7.17 1.02 -10.31
C ARG A 54 -8.24 1.23 -9.24
N GLN A 55 -8.32 0.34 -8.25
CA GLN A 55 -9.30 0.42 -7.17
C GLN A 55 -9.15 1.71 -6.35
N ILE A 56 -7.92 2.07 -5.97
CA ILE A 56 -7.63 3.33 -5.27
C ILE A 56 -7.96 4.54 -6.16
N TRP A 57 -7.72 4.45 -7.46
CA TRP A 57 -8.07 5.52 -8.39
C TRP A 57 -9.59 5.68 -8.53
N GLU A 58 -10.34 4.59 -8.64
CA GLU A 58 -11.81 4.63 -8.67
C GLU A 58 -12.39 5.19 -7.36
N LEU A 59 -11.86 4.77 -6.20
CA LEU A 59 -12.20 5.37 -4.90
C LEU A 59 -11.89 6.87 -4.86
N ARG A 60 -10.76 7.28 -5.44
CA ARG A 60 -10.37 8.70 -5.53
C ARG A 60 -11.35 9.50 -6.39
N GLN A 61 -11.85 8.93 -7.48
CA GLN A 61 -12.84 9.58 -8.36
C GLN A 61 -14.21 9.73 -7.68
N GLN A 62 -14.58 8.81 -6.79
CA GLN A 62 -15.81 8.89 -6.00
C GLN A 62 -15.68 9.74 -4.71
N SER A 63 -14.47 10.18 -4.37
CA SER A 63 -14.20 10.97 -3.17
C SER A 63 -14.26 12.46 -3.46
N THR A 64 -14.85 13.23 -2.52
CA THR A 64 -14.96 14.70 -2.62
C THR A 64 -13.61 15.39 -2.79
N ASP A 65 -12.62 14.95 -2.01
CA ASP A 65 -11.24 15.42 -2.08
C ASP A 65 -10.27 14.35 -1.56
N ALA A 66 -8.96 14.64 -1.64
CA ALA A 66 -7.93 13.73 -1.18
C ALA A 66 -7.98 13.46 0.33
N GLY A 67 -8.41 14.44 1.14
CA GLY A 67 -8.55 14.29 2.58
C GLY A 67 -9.72 13.37 2.96
N HIS A 68 -10.82 13.42 2.20
CA HIS A 68 -11.93 12.49 2.36
C HIS A 68 -11.49 11.05 2.07
N LEU A 69 -10.78 10.83 0.96
CA LEU A 69 -10.22 9.52 0.62
C LEU A 69 -9.32 8.99 1.75
N VAL A 70 -8.39 9.81 2.25
CA VAL A 70 -7.49 9.41 3.34
C VAL A 70 -8.28 9.05 4.60
N LYS A 71 -9.29 9.84 4.99
CA LYS A 71 -10.13 9.55 6.15
C LYS A 71 -10.91 8.24 5.99
N THR A 72 -11.41 7.95 4.80
CA THR A 72 -12.11 6.68 4.51
C THR A 72 -11.15 5.49 4.59
N LEU A 73 -9.96 5.59 4.01
CA LEU A 73 -8.99 4.50 4.05
C LEU A 73 -8.38 4.29 5.45
N GLN A 74 -8.33 5.34 6.28
CA GLN A 74 -7.82 5.25 7.65
C GLN A 74 -8.67 4.38 8.59
N THR A 75 -9.95 4.13 8.27
CA THR A 75 -10.81 3.27 9.10
C THR A 75 -10.63 1.79 8.80
N ILE A 76 -9.87 1.45 7.75
CA ILE A 76 -9.67 0.09 7.27
C ILE A 76 -8.43 -0.49 7.96
N SER A 77 -8.62 -1.61 8.64
CA SER A 77 -7.60 -2.28 9.44
C SER A 77 -7.02 -3.51 8.75
N ASP A 78 -7.76 -4.11 7.82
CA ASP A 78 -7.35 -5.29 7.07
C ASP A 78 -7.87 -5.30 5.62
N TYR A 79 -7.48 -6.34 4.87
CA TYR A 79 -7.80 -6.47 3.46
C TYR A 79 -9.27 -6.82 3.20
N ASP A 80 -9.93 -7.55 4.10
CA ASP A 80 -11.34 -7.93 3.93
C ASP A 80 -12.26 -6.72 4.13
N GLU A 81 -11.92 -5.84 5.07
CA GLU A 81 -12.56 -4.54 5.23
C GLU A 81 -12.39 -3.66 3.97
N PHE A 82 -11.21 -3.70 3.33
CA PHE A 82 -10.98 -3.01 2.07
C PHE A 82 -11.86 -3.56 0.94
N LEU A 83 -11.96 -4.88 0.81
CA LEU A 83 -12.83 -5.52 -0.20
C LEU A 83 -14.31 -5.19 0.03
N THR A 84 -14.74 -5.13 1.29
CA THR A 84 -16.10 -4.73 1.66
C THR A 84 -16.38 -3.29 1.22
N LEU A 85 -15.44 -2.37 1.43
CA LEU A 85 -15.56 -1.00 0.94
C LEU A 85 -15.68 -0.94 -0.59
N LEU A 86 -14.94 -1.76 -1.33
CA LEU A 86 -15.05 -1.80 -2.79
C LEU A 86 -16.44 -2.22 -3.25
N ASP A 87 -17.02 -3.24 -2.63
CA ASP A 87 -18.38 -3.68 -2.92
C ASP A 87 -19.42 -2.59 -2.61
N GLU A 88 -19.32 -1.94 -1.45
CA GLU A 88 -20.19 -0.82 -1.05
C GLU A 88 -20.13 0.34 -2.06
N ARG A 89 -18.97 0.55 -2.67
CA ARG A 89 -18.72 1.58 -3.70
C ARG A 89 -18.94 1.09 -5.12
N SER A 90 -19.39 -0.16 -5.29
CA SER A 90 -19.61 -0.82 -6.58
C SER A 90 -18.38 -0.77 -7.50
N ILE A 91 -17.19 -0.92 -6.91
CA ILE A 91 -15.89 -0.96 -7.62
C ILE A 91 -15.51 -2.42 -7.84
N ALA A 92 -15.08 -2.75 -9.06
CA ALA A 92 -14.67 -4.11 -9.40
C ALA A 92 -13.41 -4.54 -8.63
N ARG A 93 -13.42 -5.79 -8.16
CA ARG A 93 -12.29 -6.41 -7.47
C ARG A 93 -11.18 -6.88 -8.43
N GLU A 94 -11.51 -7.07 -9.71
CA GLU A 94 -10.62 -7.52 -10.81
C GLU A 94 -10.52 -6.47 -11.94
#